data_AF-A1ATA9-F1
#
_entry.id   AF-A1ATA9-F1
#
_cell.length_a   1.000
_cell.length_b   1.000
_cell.length_c   1.000
_cell.angle_alpha   90.00
_cell.angle_beta   90.00
_cell.angle_gamma   90.00
#
_symmetry.space_group_name_H-M   'P 1'
#
loop_
_entity.id
_entity.type
_entity.pdbx_description
1 polymer ?
#
loop_
_entity_poly.entity_id
_entity_poly.type
_entity_poly.pdbx_seq_one_letter_code
_entity_poly.pdbx_strand_id
1 'polypeptide(L)'
;MGSFTGGKNVVLSALLALGTALVPGAPAMATEGGGGAYPNGAEDFMSGTAPPPGTYFINYFGFYSAQRFKGNDGDNLSPFKANIFSNTFRLIHITDKKLLGANWGMHIFIPLVKMDVHTSPGGSDSREGLGDVIVDPLILSWHGMNWHLLTALDIYCPTGEYDRDRVANIGRNYWTFEPIVAGTYVTDDGYELSAKFMYDFNTRNDESGYRSGQEFHVDYTLAKKLDNLSMGLGGYYYQQTTDDDAKGATMDKGMTVSVGPQFTYDYRNMSFTLKYLFEVDTYNRPQGNNLWAKFSYAF
;
A
#
# COMPACT_ATOMS: atom_id res chain seq x y z
N MET A 1 -48.99 13.02 73.21
CA MET A 1 -48.21 14.28 73.32
C MET A 1 -46.84 14.02 72.70
N GLY A 2 -46.35 14.62 71.63
CA GLY A 2 -46.86 15.60 70.67
C GLY A 2 -45.75 15.86 69.63
N SER A 3 -46.15 15.91 68.35
CA SER A 3 -45.65 16.73 67.21
C SER A 3 -44.15 16.76 66.83
N PHE A 4 -43.76 16.31 65.60
CA PHE A 4 -43.50 17.09 64.34
C PHE A 4 -42.32 18.08 64.47
N THR A 5 -41.26 18.12 63.63
CA THR A 5 -41.06 18.15 62.16
C THR A 5 -39.56 17.88 61.87
N GLY A 6 -39.13 17.18 60.80
CA GLY A 6 -38.93 17.72 59.45
C GLY A 6 -37.46 17.61 59.02
N GLY A 7 -37.17 17.12 57.80
CA GLY A 7 -35.83 17.13 57.21
C GLY A 7 -35.52 15.93 56.32
N LYS A 8 -35.95 15.98 55.05
CA LYS A 8 -35.49 15.08 53.99
C LYS A 8 -34.04 15.41 53.65
N ASN A 9 -33.13 14.44 53.73
CA ASN A 9 -31.86 14.48 53.00
C ASN A 9 -31.72 13.19 52.19
N VAL A 10 -31.98 13.31 50.90
CA VAL A 10 -31.60 12.35 49.86
C VAL A 10 -30.08 12.42 49.74
N VAL A 11 -29.36 11.34 50.06
CA VAL A 11 -27.95 11.21 49.69
C VAL A 11 -27.88 10.27 48.50
N LEU A 12 -27.62 10.90 47.36
CA LEU A 12 -27.39 10.33 46.05
C LEU A 12 -25.97 9.73 46.00
N SER A 13 -25.87 8.56 45.35
CA SER A 13 -24.82 8.15 44.40
C SER A 13 -23.33 8.33 44.72
N ALA A 14 -22.60 7.21 44.72
CA ALA A 14 -21.28 7.10 44.10
C ALA A 14 -20.96 5.63 43.77
N LEU A 15 -21.51 5.12 42.67
CA LEU A 15 -20.99 3.92 42.00
C LEU A 15 -19.69 4.34 41.32
N LEU A 16 -18.58 3.73 41.74
CA LEU A 16 -17.28 3.79 41.06
C LEU A 16 -17.44 3.25 39.63
N ALA A 17 -17.63 4.16 38.67
CA ALA A 17 -17.27 3.90 37.29
C ALA A 17 -15.74 4.03 37.22
N LEU A 18 -15.02 2.91 37.07
CA LEU A 18 -13.65 2.95 36.58
C LEU A 18 -13.69 3.53 35.16
N GLY A 19 -13.49 4.85 35.06
CA GLY A 19 -13.22 5.51 33.80
C GLY A 19 -11.90 4.98 33.25
N THR A 20 -11.96 4.20 32.19
CA THR A 20 -10.85 4.08 31.24
C THR A 20 -10.54 5.49 30.76
N ALA A 21 -9.43 6.05 31.22
CA ALA A 21 -8.90 7.30 30.72
C ALA A 21 -8.65 7.13 29.21
N LEU A 22 -9.49 7.75 28.39
CA LEU A 22 -9.15 8.03 27.00
C LEU A 22 -7.88 8.86 27.03
N VAL A 23 -6.79 8.34 26.46
CA VAL A 23 -5.64 9.16 26.09
C VAL A 23 -6.08 10.00 24.88
N PRO A 24 -6.26 11.33 25.00
CA PRO A 24 -6.58 12.17 23.86
C PRO A 24 -5.27 12.54 23.15
N GLY A 25 -5.19 12.34 21.84
CA GLY A 25 -4.18 13.00 21.01
C GLY A 25 -3.20 12.12 20.23
N ALA A 26 -3.56 10.89 19.85
CA ALA A 26 -2.87 10.30 18.71
C ALA A 26 -3.21 11.15 17.46
N PRO A 27 -2.22 11.63 16.68
CA PRO A 27 -2.49 12.29 15.42
C PRO A 27 -3.40 11.39 14.57
N ALA A 28 -4.42 11.98 13.93
CA ALA A 28 -5.32 11.25 13.05
C ALA A 28 -4.49 10.68 11.89
N MET A 29 -4.19 9.39 11.95
CA MET A 29 -3.51 8.67 10.87
C MET A 29 -4.58 7.99 10.04
N ALA A 30 -4.53 8.26 8.73
CA ALA A 30 -5.21 7.47 7.74
C ALA A 30 -4.66 6.04 7.76
N THR A 31 -5.50 5.06 8.04
CA THR A 31 -5.16 3.64 8.23
C THR A 31 -4.27 3.34 9.45
N GLU A 32 -4.29 2.08 9.92
CA GLU A 32 -3.55 1.67 11.11
C GLU A 32 -2.05 1.95 10.97
N GLY A 33 -1.51 2.81 11.84
CA GLY A 33 -0.10 3.18 11.81
C GLY A 33 0.31 4.07 10.62
N GLY A 34 -0.63 4.59 9.82
CA GLY A 34 -0.32 5.42 8.66
C GLY A 34 0.23 4.67 7.45
N GLY A 35 0.11 3.34 7.41
CA GLY A 35 0.58 2.48 6.32
C GLY A 35 -0.53 1.63 5.72
N GLY A 36 -0.31 1.13 4.50
CA GLY A 36 -1.24 0.26 3.77
C GLY A 36 -0.60 -1.07 3.38
N ALA A 37 -1.36 -1.94 2.70
CA ALA A 37 -0.88 -3.23 2.22
C ALA A 37 0.00 -3.06 0.96
N TYR A 38 -0.48 -2.30 -0.04
CA TYR A 38 0.24 -2.08 -1.29
C TYR A 38 1.38 -1.05 -1.16
N PRO A 39 2.62 -1.38 -1.57
CA PRO A 39 3.71 -0.42 -1.69
C PRO A 39 3.54 0.44 -2.94
N ASN A 40 2.87 1.59 -2.78
CA ASN A 40 2.53 2.52 -3.86
C ASN A 40 3.69 2.81 -4.84
N GLY A 41 3.38 2.79 -6.14
CA GLY A 41 4.36 3.01 -7.19
C GLY A 41 5.29 1.84 -7.43
N ALA A 42 5.00 0.61 -6.98
CA ALA A 42 5.85 -0.56 -7.29
C ALA A 42 5.76 -0.98 -8.76
N GLU A 43 4.62 -0.80 -9.42
CA GLU A 43 4.41 -1.18 -10.82
C GLU A 43 4.68 -0.03 -11.80
N ASP A 44 4.89 -0.36 -13.08
CA ASP A 44 5.27 0.64 -14.09
C ASP A 44 4.98 0.22 -15.54
N PHE A 45 6.02 -0.12 -16.31
CA PHE A 45 5.93 -0.32 -17.75
C PHE A 45 5.12 -1.57 -18.05
N MET A 46 4.32 -1.50 -19.11
CA MET A 46 3.53 -2.61 -19.61
C MET A 46 2.62 -3.26 -18.55
N SER A 47 2.16 -2.52 -17.53
CA SER A 47 1.41 -3.08 -16.39
C SER A 47 0.17 -3.90 -16.76
N GLY A 48 -0.45 -3.64 -17.92
CA GLY A 48 -1.58 -4.41 -18.45
C GLY A 48 -1.20 -5.70 -19.18
N THR A 49 0.08 -6.06 -19.25
CA THR A 49 0.57 -7.25 -19.95
C THR A 49 0.89 -8.40 -19.01
N ALA A 50 0.48 -9.62 -19.37
CA ALA A 50 1.19 -10.82 -18.95
C ALA A 50 2.20 -11.24 -20.04
N PRO A 51 3.40 -11.70 -19.67
CA PRO A 51 4.30 -12.29 -20.65
C PRO A 51 3.72 -13.62 -21.21
N PRO A 52 4.32 -14.18 -22.27
CA PRO A 52 3.90 -15.48 -22.82
C PRO A 52 3.87 -16.61 -21.77
N PRO A 53 3.28 -17.78 -22.08
CA PRO A 53 3.35 -18.93 -21.18
C PRO A 53 4.78 -19.26 -20.78
N GLY A 54 4.98 -19.48 -19.47
CA GLY A 54 6.30 -19.63 -18.88
C GLY A 54 6.34 -19.19 -17.43
N THR A 55 7.53 -19.29 -16.84
CA THR A 55 7.79 -18.82 -15.47
C THR A 55 8.73 -17.64 -15.53
N TYR A 56 8.44 -16.63 -14.72
CA TYR A 56 9.21 -15.40 -14.66
C TYR A 56 9.51 -15.07 -13.21
N PHE A 57 10.75 -14.67 -12.97
CA PHE A 57 11.19 -14.14 -11.69
C PHE A 57 11.29 -12.63 -11.79
N ILE A 58 10.72 -11.92 -10.81
CA ILE A 58 10.86 -10.47 -10.69
C ILE A 58 11.35 -10.16 -9.28
N ASN A 59 12.39 -9.36 -9.18
CA ASN A 59 12.89 -8.82 -7.93
C ASN A 59 12.66 -7.32 -7.87
N TYR A 60 12.04 -6.85 -6.79
CA TYR A 60 11.75 -5.46 -6.53
C TYR A 60 12.62 -5.00 -5.35
N PHE A 61 13.54 -4.08 -5.61
CA PHE A 61 14.22 -3.33 -4.57
C PHE A 61 13.54 -1.97 -4.43
N GLY A 62 13.07 -1.66 -3.22
CA GLY A 62 12.43 -0.39 -2.89
C GLY A 62 13.14 0.31 -1.75
N PHE A 63 13.29 1.63 -1.86
CA PHE A 63 13.68 2.50 -0.76
C PHE A 63 12.74 3.70 -0.69
N TYR A 64 11.97 3.77 0.40
CA TYR A 64 11.11 4.91 0.72
C TYR A 64 11.73 5.73 1.85
N SER A 65 11.79 7.05 1.68
CA SER A 65 12.18 7.96 2.75
C SER A 65 11.20 9.11 2.87
N ALA A 66 10.64 9.27 4.07
CA ALA A 66 9.75 10.37 4.44
C ALA A 66 10.31 11.10 5.67
N GLN A 67 10.20 12.42 5.66
CA GLN A 67 10.63 13.29 6.77
C GLN A 67 9.47 14.16 7.29
N ARG A 68 8.27 13.94 6.76
CA ARG A 68 7.08 14.74 7.04
C ARG A 68 5.90 13.82 7.16
N PHE A 69 5.04 14.09 8.12
CA PHE A 69 3.68 13.54 8.18
C PHE A 69 2.72 14.69 7.94
N LYS A 70 1.91 14.60 6.89
CA LYS A 70 1.01 15.67 6.47
C LYS A 70 -0.32 15.56 7.22
N GLY A 71 -0.87 16.68 7.66
CA GLY A 71 -2.21 16.78 8.21
C GLY A 71 -3.27 17.06 7.13
N ASN A 72 -4.48 17.35 7.57
CA ASN A 72 -5.64 17.60 6.71
C ASN A 72 -5.61 18.97 6.03
N ASP A 73 -4.88 19.92 6.60
CA ASP A 73 -4.59 21.24 6.05
C ASP A 73 -3.40 21.24 5.07
N GLY A 74 -2.76 20.09 4.88
CA GLY A 74 -1.54 19.99 4.09
C GLY A 74 -0.31 20.56 4.82
N ASP A 75 -0.37 20.89 6.11
CA ASP A 75 0.78 21.23 6.94
C ASP A 75 1.39 19.98 7.60
N ASN A 76 2.54 20.15 8.27
CA ASN A 76 3.18 19.03 8.96
C ASN A 76 2.53 18.84 10.33
N LEU A 77 1.94 17.67 10.56
CA LEU A 77 1.18 17.36 11.77
C LEU A 77 2.08 17.09 12.98
N SER A 78 3.20 16.41 12.75
CA SER A 78 4.17 16.06 13.79
C SER A 78 5.57 15.83 13.20
N PRO A 79 6.63 15.94 14.02
CA PRO A 79 7.93 15.37 13.68
C PRO A 79 7.77 13.90 13.30
N PHE A 80 8.27 13.54 12.13
CA PHE A 80 8.14 12.21 11.56
C PHE A 80 9.36 11.89 10.72
N LYS A 81 9.83 10.64 10.80
CA LYS A 81 10.82 10.11 9.89
C LYS A 81 10.53 8.64 9.65
N ALA A 82 10.53 8.22 8.39
CA ALA A 82 10.52 6.82 8.03
C ALA A 82 11.56 6.57 6.94
N ASN A 83 12.35 5.52 7.12
CA ASN A 83 13.21 4.95 6.09
C ASN A 83 12.83 3.48 5.97
N ILE A 84 12.37 3.07 4.79
CA ILE A 84 11.89 1.71 4.54
C ILE A 84 12.66 1.15 3.36
N PHE A 85 13.43 0.10 3.59
CA PHE A 85 14.02 -0.73 2.56
C PHE A 85 13.15 -1.96 2.36
N SER A 86 12.88 -2.31 1.12
CA SER A 86 12.18 -3.53 0.75
C SER A 86 12.95 -4.28 -0.34
N ASN A 87 12.95 -5.59 -0.23
CA ASN A 87 13.40 -6.50 -1.25
C ASN A 87 12.34 -7.60 -1.42
N THR A 88 11.55 -7.50 -2.48
CA THR A 88 10.41 -8.39 -2.72
C THR A 88 10.71 -9.32 -3.88
N PHE A 89 10.55 -10.61 -3.64
CA PHE A 89 10.67 -11.64 -4.67
C PHE A 89 9.30 -12.01 -5.19
N ARG A 90 9.09 -11.90 -6.49
CA ARG A 90 7.88 -12.35 -7.18
C ARG A 90 8.22 -13.51 -8.10
N LEU A 91 7.46 -14.58 -7.99
CA LEU A 91 7.43 -15.65 -8.98
C LEU A 91 6.06 -15.62 -9.63
N ILE A 92 6.01 -15.43 -10.95
CA ILE A 92 4.78 -15.48 -11.74
C ILE A 92 4.89 -16.61 -12.75
N HIS A 93 3.81 -17.38 -12.86
CA HIS A 93 3.69 -18.46 -13.83
C HIS A 93 2.46 -18.20 -14.70
N ILE A 94 2.67 -18.09 -16.01
CA ILE A 94 1.61 -18.01 -17.01
C ILE A 94 1.46 -19.39 -17.63
N THR A 95 0.26 -19.94 -17.57
CA THR A 95 -0.05 -21.28 -18.08
C THR A 95 -0.28 -21.26 -19.59
N ASP A 96 -0.20 -22.42 -20.23
CA ASP A 96 -0.64 -22.62 -21.62
C ASP A 96 -2.18 -22.61 -21.78
N LYS A 97 -2.93 -22.48 -20.66
CA LYS A 97 -4.38 -22.52 -20.65
C LYS A 97 -4.96 -21.12 -20.78
N LYS A 98 -6.11 -21.05 -21.44
CA LYS A 98 -6.91 -19.82 -21.52
C LYS A 98 -8.22 -19.94 -20.77
N LEU A 99 -8.61 -18.85 -20.14
CA LEU A 99 -9.92 -18.67 -19.50
C LEU A 99 -10.55 -17.41 -20.09
N LEU A 100 -11.78 -17.50 -20.63
CA LEU A 100 -12.46 -16.37 -21.27
C LEU A 100 -11.62 -15.66 -22.36
N GLY A 101 -10.77 -16.42 -23.07
CA GLY A 101 -9.85 -15.89 -24.07
C GLY A 101 -8.57 -15.25 -23.52
N ALA A 102 -8.45 -15.07 -22.20
CA ALA A 102 -7.28 -14.55 -21.51
C ALA A 102 -6.27 -15.66 -21.21
N ASN A 103 -4.98 -15.33 -21.20
CA ASN A 103 -3.94 -16.18 -20.63
C ASN A 103 -4.14 -16.24 -19.11
N TRP A 104 -4.17 -17.45 -18.55
CA TRP A 104 -4.31 -17.64 -17.11
C TRP A 104 -2.93 -17.76 -16.46
N GLY A 105 -2.67 -16.94 -15.45
CA GLY A 105 -1.49 -17.01 -14.62
C GLY A 105 -1.78 -16.96 -13.13
N MET A 106 -0.72 -17.08 -12.36
CA MET A 106 -0.71 -16.98 -10.90
C MET A 106 0.64 -16.46 -10.44
N HIS A 107 0.69 -15.81 -9.29
CA HIS A 107 1.95 -15.39 -8.70
C HIS A 107 1.97 -15.51 -7.17
N ILE A 108 3.17 -15.38 -6.62
CA ILE A 108 3.42 -15.18 -5.20
C ILE A 108 4.46 -14.06 -5.04
N PHE A 109 4.29 -13.22 -4.03
CA PHE A 109 5.29 -12.25 -3.57
C PHE A 109 5.77 -12.60 -2.15
N ILE A 110 7.07 -12.52 -1.94
CA ILE A 110 7.73 -12.72 -0.64
C ILE A 110 8.55 -11.47 -0.34
N PRO A 111 8.03 -10.54 0.49
CA PRO A 111 8.72 -9.31 0.85
C PRO A 111 9.66 -9.50 2.05
N LEU A 112 10.90 -9.05 1.92
CA LEU A 112 11.82 -8.79 3.03
C LEU A 112 11.91 -7.29 3.24
N VAL A 113 11.64 -6.81 4.45
CA VAL A 113 11.53 -5.39 4.76
C VAL A 113 12.42 -5.06 5.94
N LYS A 114 13.08 -3.91 5.85
CA LYS A 114 13.74 -3.24 6.96
C LYS A 114 13.19 -1.83 7.07
N MET A 115 12.75 -1.43 8.25
CA MET A 115 12.21 -0.09 8.46
C MET A 115 12.74 0.52 9.75
N ASP A 116 13.04 1.81 9.66
CA ASP A 116 13.35 2.68 10.78
C ASP A 116 12.29 3.78 10.80
N VAL A 117 11.50 3.84 11.87
CA VAL A 117 10.40 4.79 12.02
C VAL A 117 10.60 5.62 13.28
N HIS A 118 10.42 6.92 13.17
CA HIS A 118 10.36 7.85 14.27
C HIS A 118 9.08 8.67 14.15
N THR A 119 8.30 8.67 15.21
CA THR A 119 7.10 9.51 15.35
C THR A 119 7.20 10.29 16.66
N SER A 120 6.58 11.46 16.73
CA SER A 120 6.37 12.17 17.99
C SER A 120 4.87 12.27 18.25
N PRO A 121 4.37 11.83 19.42
CA PRO A 121 5.12 11.39 20.62
C PRO A 121 5.53 9.91 20.66
N GLY A 122 5.28 9.11 19.61
CA GLY A 122 5.43 7.64 19.65
C GLY A 122 6.85 7.09 19.80
N GLY A 123 7.89 7.91 19.61
CA GLY A 123 9.29 7.50 19.77
C GLY A 123 9.89 6.93 18.48
N SER A 124 11.05 6.28 18.64
CA SER A 124 11.80 5.67 17.54
C SER A 124 11.77 4.16 17.65
N ASP A 125 11.64 3.50 16.52
CA ASP A 125 11.59 2.05 16.44
C ASP A 125 12.21 1.52 15.13
N SER A 126 12.76 0.31 15.17
CA SER A 126 13.41 -0.35 14.03
C SER A 126 13.05 -1.82 13.96
N ARG A 127 12.81 -2.32 12.75
CA ARG A 127 12.38 -3.69 12.50
C ARG A 127 12.91 -4.19 11.16
N GLU A 128 13.27 -5.46 11.13
CA GLU A 128 13.68 -6.17 9.92
C GLU A 128 13.07 -7.57 9.94
N GLY A 129 12.54 -8.03 8.81
CA GLY A 129 11.89 -9.33 8.74
C GLY A 129 11.07 -9.54 7.48
N LEU A 130 10.32 -10.65 7.48
CA LEU A 130 9.35 -10.94 6.43
C LEU A 130 8.12 -10.03 6.59
N GLY A 131 7.64 -9.50 5.47
CA GLY A 131 6.33 -8.87 5.41
C GLY A 131 5.21 -9.84 5.07
N ASP A 132 4.05 -9.28 4.81
CA ASP A 132 2.86 -10.04 4.43
C ASP A 132 3.05 -10.64 3.04
N VAL A 133 2.95 -11.98 2.96
CA VAL A 133 3.06 -12.73 1.71
C VAL A 133 1.82 -12.44 0.87
N ILE A 134 2.02 -12.19 -0.43
CA ILE A 134 0.93 -11.92 -1.36
C ILE A 134 0.78 -13.11 -2.28
N VAL A 135 -0.45 -13.59 -2.45
CA VAL A 135 -0.76 -14.66 -3.42
C VAL A 135 -1.86 -14.20 -4.36
N ASP A 136 -1.71 -14.53 -5.64
CA ASP A 136 -2.77 -14.37 -6.64
C ASP A 136 -2.90 -15.68 -7.43
N PRO A 137 -3.99 -16.43 -7.25
CA PRO A 137 -4.23 -17.66 -8.01
C PRO A 137 -4.82 -17.42 -9.41
N LEU A 138 -5.25 -16.21 -9.73
CA LEU A 138 -6.04 -15.90 -10.92
C LEU A 138 -5.69 -14.53 -11.54
N ILE A 139 -4.62 -14.55 -12.33
CA ILE A 139 -4.30 -13.50 -13.28
C ILE A 139 -4.93 -13.86 -14.62
N LEU A 140 -5.68 -12.94 -15.22
CA LEU A 140 -6.21 -13.06 -16.57
C LEU A 140 -5.68 -11.91 -17.42
N SER A 141 -5.02 -12.22 -18.54
CA SER A 141 -4.51 -11.19 -19.45
C SER A 141 -4.96 -11.39 -20.89
N TRP A 142 -5.47 -10.32 -21.49
CA TRP A 142 -5.89 -10.22 -22.88
C TRP A 142 -4.96 -9.28 -23.63
N HIS A 143 -4.61 -9.67 -24.85
CA HIS A 143 -3.72 -8.88 -25.70
C HIS A 143 -4.37 -8.66 -27.07
N GLY A 144 -4.42 -7.40 -27.49
CA GLY A 144 -4.67 -7.00 -28.86
C GLY A 144 -3.37 -6.57 -29.55
N MET A 145 -3.50 -5.85 -30.67
CA MET A 145 -2.35 -5.37 -31.43
C MET A 145 -1.57 -4.29 -30.66
N ASN A 146 -2.28 -3.27 -30.17
CA ASN A 146 -1.70 -2.09 -29.51
C ASN A 146 -2.19 -1.92 -28.06
N TRP A 147 -2.98 -2.87 -27.55
CA TRP A 147 -3.56 -2.79 -26.22
C TRP A 147 -3.37 -4.09 -25.46
N HIS A 148 -3.23 -3.98 -24.14
CA HIS A 148 -3.18 -5.09 -23.20
C HIS A 148 -4.07 -4.77 -22.00
N LEU A 149 -4.79 -5.78 -21.53
CA LEU A 149 -5.64 -5.71 -20.35
C LEU A 149 -5.27 -6.87 -19.43
N LEU A 150 -5.16 -6.60 -18.15
CA LEU A 150 -4.93 -7.60 -17.12
C LEU A 150 -5.93 -7.38 -15.98
N THR A 151 -6.49 -8.47 -15.47
CA THR A 151 -7.25 -8.47 -14.21
C THR A 151 -6.66 -9.52 -13.28
N ALA A 152 -6.64 -9.22 -11.99
CA ALA A 152 -6.01 -10.05 -10.97
C ALA A 152 -6.72 -9.87 -9.62
N LEU A 153 -6.42 -10.75 -8.66
CA LEU A 153 -6.83 -10.62 -7.27
C LEU A 153 -5.66 -10.95 -6.36
N ASP A 154 -5.01 -9.90 -5.87
CA ASP A 154 -3.93 -10.04 -4.90
C ASP A 154 -4.53 -10.24 -3.50
N ILE A 155 -4.02 -11.23 -2.76
CA ILE A 155 -4.44 -11.55 -1.40
C ILE A 155 -3.23 -11.39 -0.48
N TYR A 156 -3.26 -10.37 0.36
CA TYR A 156 -2.24 -10.13 1.38
C TYR A 156 -2.55 -10.98 2.59
N CYS A 157 -1.64 -11.90 2.88
CA CYS A 157 -1.74 -12.82 4.00
C CYS A 157 -1.04 -12.21 5.22
N PRO A 158 -1.67 -12.17 6.41
CA PRO A 158 -1.08 -11.59 7.62
C PRO A 158 0.01 -12.51 8.20
N THR A 159 1.13 -12.62 7.48
CA THR A 159 2.27 -13.48 7.81
C THR A 159 3.47 -12.68 8.32
N GLY A 160 3.49 -11.37 8.08
CA GLY A 160 4.54 -10.49 8.55
C GLY A 160 4.44 -10.23 10.04
N GLU A 161 5.57 -9.90 10.67
CA GLU A 161 5.59 -9.63 12.10
C GLU A 161 4.83 -8.33 12.44
N TYR A 162 3.92 -8.44 13.41
CA TYR A 162 3.16 -7.35 13.98
C TYR A 162 3.23 -7.39 15.51
N ASP A 163 3.24 -6.21 16.14
CA ASP A 163 3.14 -6.01 17.58
C ASP A 163 2.43 -4.67 17.80
N ARG A 164 1.26 -4.71 18.46
CA ARG A 164 0.42 -3.53 18.70
C ARG A 164 1.10 -2.45 19.57
N ASP A 165 2.08 -2.84 20.38
CA ASP A 165 2.76 -1.94 21.31
C ASP A 165 3.99 -1.27 20.65
N ARG A 166 4.20 -1.51 19.34
CA ARG A 166 5.31 -0.99 18.55
C ARG A 166 4.88 0.04 17.51
N VAL A 167 5.81 0.94 17.21
CA VAL A 167 5.64 1.97 16.16
C VAL A 167 5.97 1.39 14.79
N ALA A 168 7.01 0.56 14.69
CA ALA A 168 7.44 -0.04 13.43
C ALA A 168 6.85 -1.46 13.26
N ASN A 169 5.86 -1.58 12.38
CA ASN A 169 5.21 -2.85 12.03
C ASN A 169 5.41 -3.18 10.55
N ILE A 170 5.97 -4.37 10.29
CA ILE A 170 6.25 -4.84 8.93
C ILE A 170 4.97 -5.44 8.33
N GLY A 171 4.33 -6.36 9.05
CA GLY A 171 3.01 -6.88 8.70
C GLY A 171 1.89 -5.96 9.20
N ARG A 172 0.70 -6.17 8.67
CA ARG A 172 -0.52 -5.44 9.06
C ARG A 172 -1.40 -6.21 10.06
N ASN A 173 -1.18 -7.52 10.20
CA ASN A 173 -2.00 -8.42 11.04
C ASN A 173 -3.49 -8.45 10.68
N TYR A 174 -3.79 -8.19 9.41
CA TYR A 174 -5.12 -8.39 8.84
C TYR A 174 -4.98 -8.84 7.38
N TRP A 175 -6.03 -9.45 6.86
CA TRP A 175 -6.13 -9.78 5.44
C TRP A 175 -6.51 -8.56 4.62
N THR A 176 -5.91 -8.42 3.44
CA THR A 176 -6.34 -7.48 2.40
C THR A 176 -6.63 -8.25 1.12
N PHE A 177 -7.78 -7.97 0.51
CA PHE A 177 -8.13 -8.48 -0.81
C PHE A 177 -8.11 -7.31 -1.80
N GLU A 178 -7.26 -7.39 -2.81
CA GLU A 178 -7.01 -6.31 -3.76
C GLU A 178 -7.38 -6.79 -5.18
N PRO A 179 -8.62 -6.57 -5.66
CA PRO A 179 -8.92 -6.68 -7.08
C PRO A 179 -8.15 -5.66 -7.91
N ILE A 180 -7.61 -6.13 -9.04
CA ILE A 180 -6.74 -5.36 -9.91
C ILE A 180 -7.33 -5.31 -11.32
N VAL A 181 -7.25 -4.13 -11.94
CA VAL A 181 -7.42 -3.95 -13.38
C VAL A 181 -6.25 -3.12 -13.89
N ALA A 182 -5.49 -3.66 -14.83
CA ALA A 182 -4.37 -2.94 -15.45
C ALA A 182 -4.52 -2.88 -16.95
N GLY A 183 -4.20 -1.72 -17.54
CA GLY A 183 -4.28 -1.48 -18.97
C GLY A 183 -2.98 -0.89 -19.48
N THR A 184 -2.60 -1.31 -20.68
CA THR A 184 -1.48 -0.73 -21.42
C THR A 184 -1.91 -0.47 -22.85
N TYR A 185 -1.57 0.70 -23.37
CA TYR A 185 -1.70 1.04 -24.77
C TYR A 185 -0.33 1.49 -25.32
N VAL A 186 0.10 0.88 -26.42
CA VAL A 186 1.36 1.21 -27.09
C VAL A 186 1.05 1.61 -28.53
N THR A 187 1.45 2.82 -28.93
CA THR A 187 1.32 3.28 -30.32
C THR A 187 2.35 2.58 -31.21
N ASP A 188 2.11 2.52 -32.52
CA ASP A 188 3.07 1.98 -33.50
C ASP A 188 4.44 2.68 -33.44
N ASP A 189 4.46 3.98 -33.13
CA ASP A 189 5.70 4.75 -32.95
C ASP A 189 6.39 4.50 -31.59
N GLY A 190 5.85 3.65 -30.71
CA GLY A 190 6.46 3.27 -29.43
C GLY A 190 6.13 4.17 -28.22
N TYR A 191 5.13 5.05 -28.28
CA TYR A 191 4.61 5.70 -27.07
C TYR A 191 3.76 4.72 -26.26
N GLU A 192 3.97 4.70 -24.95
CA GLU A 192 3.26 3.85 -24.00
C GLU A 192 2.46 4.70 -23.01
N LEU A 193 1.21 4.28 -22.79
CA LEU A 193 0.38 4.67 -21.65
C LEU A 193 -0.01 3.40 -20.89
N SER A 194 0.40 3.30 -19.63
CA SER A 194 0.05 2.17 -18.76
C SER A 194 -0.55 2.66 -17.45
N ALA A 195 -1.52 1.93 -16.91
CA ALA A 195 -2.07 2.17 -15.59
C ALA A 195 -2.53 0.86 -14.92
N LYS A 196 -2.23 0.69 -13.63
CA LYS A 196 -2.71 -0.39 -12.77
C LYS A 196 -3.62 0.19 -11.69
N PHE A 197 -4.91 -0.13 -11.75
CA PHE A 197 -5.93 0.26 -10.78
C PHE A 197 -6.11 -0.86 -9.76
N MET A 198 -6.14 -0.51 -8.48
CA MET A 198 -6.18 -1.43 -7.35
C MET A 198 -7.14 -0.89 -6.28
N TYR A 199 -7.82 -1.78 -5.57
CA TYR A 199 -8.71 -1.39 -4.48
C TYR A 199 -8.61 -2.36 -3.31
N ASP A 200 -8.19 -1.89 -2.15
CA ASP A 200 -7.88 -2.71 -0.99
C ASP A 200 -9.12 -2.88 -0.10
N PHE A 201 -9.58 -4.12 0.05
CA PHE A 201 -10.56 -4.50 1.06
C PHE A 201 -9.87 -5.01 2.32
N ASN A 202 -9.62 -4.09 3.25
CA ASN A 202 -8.97 -4.38 4.53
C ASN A 202 -9.94 -5.02 5.54
N THR A 203 -9.53 -6.14 6.13
CA THR A 203 -10.24 -6.77 7.25
C THR A 203 -9.84 -6.15 8.59
N ARG A 204 -10.48 -6.57 9.69
CA ARG A 204 -10.15 -6.06 11.03
C ARG A 204 -8.89 -6.72 11.55
N ASN A 205 -8.02 -5.94 12.18
CA ASN A 205 -6.95 -6.43 13.03
C ASN A 205 -7.55 -6.79 14.40
N ASP A 206 -7.60 -8.08 14.74
CA ASP A 206 -8.22 -8.54 15.98
C ASP A 206 -7.37 -8.22 17.23
N GLU A 207 -6.07 -7.96 17.06
CA GLU A 207 -5.15 -7.67 18.17
C GLU A 207 -5.28 -6.22 18.68
N SER A 208 -5.40 -5.25 17.77
CA SER A 208 -5.67 -3.84 18.10
C SER A 208 -7.17 -3.53 18.16
N GLY A 209 -7.99 -4.32 17.47
CA GLY A 209 -9.40 -4.05 17.24
C GLY A 209 -9.63 -2.93 16.21
N TYR A 210 -8.60 -2.50 15.48
CA TYR A 210 -8.67 -1.47 14.44
C TYR A 210 -9.09 -2.09 13.10
N ARG A 211 -9.94 -1.41 12.34
CA ARG A 211 -10.17 -1.75 10.92
C ARG A 211 -9.79 -0.55 10.07
N SER A 212 -8.70 -0.69 9.32
CA SER A 212 -8.30 0.28 8.31
C SER A 212 -9.40 0.47 7.28
N GLY A 213 -9.59 1.70 6.85
CA GLY A 213 -10.42 2.04 5.73
C GLY A 213 -9.92 1.34 4.47
N GLN A 214 -10.83 1.18 3.53
CA GLN A 214 -10.55 0.73 2.17
C GLN A 214 -9.74 1.78 1.42
N GLU A 215 -8.88 1.32 0.52
CA GLU A 215 -7.88 2.15 -0.14
C GLU A 215 -7.98 1.97 -1.66
N PHE A 216 -7.85 3.03 -2.43
CA PHE A 216 -7.81 3.02 -3.88
C PHE A 216 -6.45 3.52 -4.36
N HIS A 217 -5.88 2.80 -5.33
CA HIS A 217 -4.54 3.07 -5.83
C HIS A 217 -4.52 3.03 -7.36
N VAL A 218 -3.69 3.87 -7.95
CA VAL A 218 -3.38 3.84 -9.38
C VAL A 218 -1.89 4.05 -9.57
N ASP A 219 -1.18 3.06 -10.05
CA ASP A 219 0.18 3.24 -10.58
C ASP A 219 0.08 3.55 -12.07
N TYR A 220 0.80 4.56 -12.56
CA TYR A 220 0.72 4.98 -13.97
C TYR A 220 2.08 5.26 -14.60
N THR A 221 2.13 5.11 -15.92
CA THR A 221 3.31 5.30 -16.76
C THR A 221 2.94 6.01 -18.06
N LEU A 222 3.70 7.04 -18.41
CA LEU A 222 3.73 7.64 -19.74
C LEU A 222 5.17 7.61 -20.24
N ALA A 223 5.45 6.83 -21.27
CA ALA A 223 6.80 6.59 -21.73
C ALA A 223 6.94 6.51 -23.25
N LYS A 224 8.20 6.51 -23.70
CA LYS A 224 8.60 6.27 -25.08
C LYS A 224 9.60 5.13 -25.12
N LYS A 225 9.33 4.13 -25.95
CA LYS A 225 10.25 3.06 -26.30
C LYS A 225 11.20 3.52 -27.42
N LEU A 226 12.49 3.31 -27.17
CA LEU A 226 13.63 3.62 -28.03
C LEU A 226 14.49 2.35 -28.11
N ASP A 227 14.16 1.47 -29.05
CA ASP A 227 14.74 0.13 -29.17
C ASP A 227 14.58 -0.70 -27.87
N ASN A 228 15.69 -0.96 -27.18
CA ASN A 228 15.76 -1.72 -25.94
C ASN A 228 15.58 -0.83 -24.68
N LEU A 229 15.49 0.48 -24.84
CA LEU A 229 15.35 1.42 -23.72
C LEU A 229 13.98 2.07 -23.80
N SER A 230 13.19 2.00 -22.72
CA SER A 230 12.01 2.83 -22.56
C SER A 230 12.25 3.84 -21.45
N MET A 231 11.82 5.08 -21.66
CA MET A 231 11.99 6.16 -20.70
C MET A 231 10.78 7.07 -20.66
N GLY A 232 10.50 7.65 -19.50
CA GLY A 232 9.36 8.54 -19.36
C GLY A 232 9.12 8.97 -17.93
N LEU A 233 7.86 9.31 -17.68
CA LEU A 233 7.35 9.67 -16.36
C LEU A 233 6.44 8.55 -15.85
N GLY A 234 6.47 8.36 -14.54
CA GLY A 234 5.55 7.50 -13.85
C GLY A 234 5.20 8.08 -12.49
N GLY A 235 4.30 7.43 -11.78
CA GLY A 235 3.85 7.87 -10.48
C GLY A 235 2.70 7.04 -9.98
N TYR A 236 2.11 7.50 -8.89
CA TYR A 236 0.89 6.91 -8.37
C TYR A 236 -0.07 7.95 -7.82
N TYR A 237 -1.34 7.55 -7.74
CA TYR A 237 -2.36 8.18 -6.94
C TYR A 237 -2.84 7.18 -5.88
N TYR A 238 -2.97 7.65 -4.65
CA TYR A 238 -3.49 6.91 -3.51
C TYR A 238 -4.63 7.69 -2.87
N GLN A 239 -5.70 7.01 -2.48
CA GLN A 239 -6.81 7.58 -1.73
C GLN A 239 -7.44 6.54 -0.81
N GLN A 240 -7.49 6.81 0.49
CA GLN A 240 -8.38 6.10 1.39
C GLN A 240 -9.82 6.53 1.11
N THR A 241 -10.73 5.59 0.85
CA THR A 241 -12.09 5.86 0.38
C THR A 241 -13.13 5.79 1.51
N THR A 242 -12.88 4.97 2.53
CA THR A 242 -13.77 4.77 3.67
C THR A 242 -13.09 5.09 4.99
N ASP A 243 -13.88 5.42 6.01
CA ASP A 243 -13.35 5.81 7.31
C ASP A 243 -12.73 4.61 8.03
N ASP A 244 -11.70 4.88 8.84
CA ASP A 244 -11.18 3.90 9.79
C ASP A 244 -12.19 3.63 10.91
N ASP A 245 -12.20 2.41 11.44
CA ASP A 245 -13.02 2.03 12.59
C ASP A 245 -12.13 1.61 13.76
N ALA A 246 -11.92 2.56 14.67
CA ALA A 246 -11.02 2.49 15.81
C ALA A 246 -11.72 2.85 17.14
N LYS A 247 -12.80 2.15 17.49
CA LYS A 247 -13.52 2.32 18.78
C LYS A 247 -13.91 3.78 19.11
N GLY A 248 -14.42 4.51 18.11
CA GLY A 248 -15.04 5.83 18.30
C GLY A 248 -14.17 7.03 17.91
N ALA A 249 -12.97 6.83 17.36
CA ALA A 249 -12.23 7.89 16.71
C ALA A 249 -12.61 7.96 15.22
N THR A 250 -13.09 9.12 14.77
CA THR A 250 -13.14 9.44 13.33
C THR A 250 -11.78 9.98 12.92
N MET A 251 -11.14 9.31 11.96
CA MET A 251 -9.85 9.72 11.41
C MET A 251 -10.04 10.35 10.03
N ASP A 252 -9.19 11.32 9.71
CA ASP A 252 -9.17 11.91 8.37
C ASP A 252 -8.58 10.92 7.36
N LYS A 253 -9.08 10.97 6.12
CA LYS A 253 -8.67 10.05 5.05
C LYS A 253 -7.35 10.46 4.44
N GLY A 254 -6.55 9.47 4.09
CA GLY A 254 -5.27 9.67 3.45
C GLY A 254 -5.39 9.89 1.94
N MET A 255 -4.52 10.74 1.38
CA MET A 255 -4.37 10.92 -0.06
C MET A 255 -2.91 11.20 -0.39
N THR A 256 -2.41 10.65 -1.50
CA THR A 256 -1.09 10.99 -2.03
C THR A 256 -1.09 11.00 -3.55
N VAL A 257 -0.42 11.98 -4.16
CA VAL A 257 -0.05 11.99 -5.58
C VAL A 257 1.47 11.98 -5.68
N SER A 258 2.02 11.14 -6.54
CA SER A 258 3.46 11.13 -6.83
C SER A 258 3.73 11.23 -8.32
N VAL A 259 4.90 11.76 -8.69
CA VAL A 259 5.39 11.72 -10.07
C VAL A 259 6.91 11.69 -10.08
N GLY A 260 7.51 11.08 -11.10
CA GLY A 260 8.95 11.13 -11.28
C GLY A 260 9.45 10.39 -12.52
N PRO A 261 10.74 10.51 -12.84
CA PRO A 261 11.35 9.83 -13.96
C PRO A 261 11.45 8.32 -13.74
N GLN A 262 11.33 7.57 -14.84
CA GLN A 262 11.56 6.12 -14.85
C GLN A 262 12.12 5.64 -16.19
N PHE A 263 12.87 4.55 -16.12
CA PHE A 263 13.58 3.95 -17.24
C PHE A 263 13.49 2.44 -17.12
N THR A 264 13.34 1.74 -18.26
CA THR A 264 13.56 0.29 -18.31
C THR A 264 14.44 -0.07 -19.49
N TYR A 265 15.38 -0.99 -19.27
CA TYR A 265 16.28 -1.51 -20.30
C TYR A 265 16.07 -3.02 -20.45
N ASP A 266 15.72 -3.44 -21.66
CA ASP A 266 15.49 -4.82 -22.03
C ASP A 266 16.75 -5.42 -22.67
N TYR A 267 17.18 -6.57 -22.15
CA TYR A 267 18.31 -7.32 -22.68
C TYR A 267 17.99 -8.82 -22.71
N ARG A 268 17.73 -9.34 -23.91
CA ARG A 268 17.35 -10.74 -24.14
C ARG A 268 16.10 -11.10 -23.33
N ASN A 269 16.24 -11.99 -22.34
CA ASN A 269 15.20 -12.47 -21.45
C ASN A 269 15.20 -11.73 -20.10
N MET A 270 15.86 -10.57 -20.02
CA MET A 270 15.97 -9.76 -18.81
C MET A 270 15.48 -8.35 -19.04
N SER A 271 14.93 -7.74 -17.99
CA SER A 271 14.58 -6.32 -17.96
C SER A 271 15.07 -5.68 -16.66
N PHE A 272 15.57 -4.45 -16.76
CA PHE A 272 16.10 -3.67 -15.65
C PHE A 272 15.37 -2.33 -15.58
N THR A 273 14.59 -2.11 -14.52
CA THR A 273 13.82 -0.88 -14.34
C THR A 273 14.40 -0.06 -13.21
N LEU A 274 14.49 1.26 -13.39
CA LEU A 274 14.85 2.21 -12.34
C LEU A 274 13.86 3.37 -12.36
N LYS A 275 13.37 3.74 -11.18
CA LYS A 275 12.35 4.76 -10.99
C LYS A 275 12.62 5.55 -9.72
N TYR A 276 12.45 6.86 -9.80
CA TYR A 276 12.53 7.74 -8.63
C TYR A 276 11.32 8.65 -8.59
N LEU A 277 10.43 8.45 -7.62
CA LEU A 277 9.16 9.15 -7.50
C LEU A 277 9.18 10.13 -6.33
N PHE A 278 8.61 11.30 -6.56
CA PHE A 278 8.41 12.34 -5.54
C PHE A 278 6.93 12.40 -5.18
N GLU A 279 6.58 12.31 -3.90
CA GLU A 279 5.21 12.60 -3.45
C GLU A 279 5.01 14.13 -3.44
N VAL A 280 4.22 14.63 -4.38
CA VAL A 280 4.05 16.06 -4.65
C VAL A 280 2.86 16.67 -3.91
N ASP A 281 1.86 15.85 -3.57
CA ASP A 281 0.70 16.26 -2.80
C ASP A 281 0.30 15.12 -1.87
N THR A 282 0.03 15.43 -0.60
CA THR A 282 -0.18 14.41 0.45
C THR A 282 -0.95 14.97 1.64
N TYR A 283 -1.94 14.21 2.11
CA TYR A 283 -2.76 14.54 3.27
C TYR A 283 -2.90 13.31 4.19
N ASN A 284 -2.87 13.56 5.50
CA ASN A 284 -3.06 12.58 6.59
C ASN A 284 -2.14 11.36 6.53
N ARG A 285 -0.97 11.49 5.89
CA ARG A 285 -0.01 10.41 5.62
C ARG A 285 1.45 10.91 5.57
N PRO A 286 2.43 10.01 5.65
CA PRO A 286 3.83 10.34 5.35
C PRO A 286 3.98 10.90 3.94
N GLN A 287 4.82 11.95 3.79
CA GLN A 287 5.24 12.49 2.50
C GLN A 287 6.76 12.34 2.34
N GLY A 288 7.17 11.79 1.20
CA GLY A 288 8.52 11.32 0.94
C GLY A 288 8.79 11.04 -0.54
N ASN A 289 9.84 10.24 -0.76
CA ASN A 289 10.28 9.84 -2.10
C ASN A 289 10.48 8.32 -2.15
N ASN A 290 10.20 7.73 -3.30
CA ASN A 290 10.37 6.30 -3.57
C ASN A 290 11.46 6.08 -4.62
N LEU A 291 12.48 5.30 -4.29
CA LEU A 291 13.40 4.71 -5.26
C LEU A 291 12.99 3.26 -5.48
N TRP A 292 12.75 2.89 -6.73
CA TRP A 292 12.47 1.52 -7.14
C TRP A 292 13.51 1.06 -8.16
N ALA A 293 14.11 -0.10 -7.92
CA ALA A 293 14.88 -0.83 -8.90
C ALA A 293 14.27 -2.22 -9.08
N LYS A 294 14.00 -2.62 -10.32
CA LYS A 294 13.42 -3.93 -10.63
C LYS A 294 14.29 -4.70 -11.58
N PHE A 295 14.40 -5.99 -11.33
CA PHE A 295 15.01 -6.96 -12.22
C PHE A 295 14.00 -8.03 -12.57
N SER A 296 13.81 -8.29 -13.87
CA SER A 296 12.96 -9.38 -14.35
C SER A 296 13.77 -10.38 -15.16
N TYR A 297 13.47 -11.68 -15.03
CA TYR A 297 14.06 -12.76 -15.79
C TYR A 297 13.00 -13.75 -16.26
N ALA A 298 12.99 -14.06 -17.56
CA ALA A 298 12.17 -15.13 -18.14
C ALA A 298 12.99 -16.41 -18.27
N PHE A 299 12.50 -17.52 -17.69
CA PHE A 299 13.15 -18.84 -17.74
C PHE A 299 13.00 -19.55 -19.08
#